data_AF-A0A154MJP9-F1
#
_entry.id   AF-A0A154MJP9-F1
#
_cell.length_a   1.000
_cell.length_b   1.000
_cell.length_c   1.000
_cell.angle_alpha   90.00
_cell.angle_beta   90.00
_cell.angle_gamma   90.00
#
_symmetry.space_group_name_H-M   'P 1'
#
loop_
_entity.id
_entity.type
_entity.pdbx_description
1 polymer ?
#
loop_
_entity_poly.entity_id
_entity_poly.type
_entity_poly.pdbx_seq_one_letter_code
_entity_poly.pdbx_strand_id
1 'polypeptide(L)'
;MDVVKSLVSAVRNGLAGLADTGKATAMRTYMKSEMPFLGVPKPARSALLKPIFAEHSLPDEVSFSAAVRTLWREAEFREERYAAIDLSGHRAYAPWQDSELLVLYEEMIVTGAWWDYVDEVAIRRVGPILRAEPETMLPLMLTWAYDEDRWRRRTAVICQVGAKGRTDTDLLTRAVEANIDDKDFFLRKGIGWALREYAKTEPDWVRAFVAAHPALSNLSRKEALKHLGG
;
A
#
# COMPACT_ATOMS: atom_id res chain seq x y z
N MET A 1 11.38 1.37 25.39
CA MET A 1 10.19 2.28 25.38
C MET A 1 10.59 3.73 25.10
N ASP A 2 11.70 4.22 25.62
CA ASP A 2 12.09 5.63 25.44
C ASP A 2 12.46 6.00 23.99
N VAL A 3 13.12 5.10 23.24
CA VAL A 3 13.45 5.33 21.82
C VAL A 3 12.21 5.42 20.93
N VAL A 4 11.18 4.62 21.21
CA VAL A 4 9.90 4.64 20.49
C VAL A 4 9.18 5.97 20.74
N LYS A 5 9.06 6.37 22.01
CA LYS A 5 8.45 7.66 22.38
C LYS A 5 9.20 8.83 21.77
N SER A 6 10.53 8.79 21.81
CA SER A 6 11.40 9.82 21.24
C SER A 6 11.15 10.00 19.74
N LEU A 7 11.15 8.90 18.95
CA LEU A 7 10.83 8.95 17.52
C LEU A 7 9.42 9.48 17.26
N VAL A 8 8.41 8.96 17.96
CA VAL A 8 7.01 9.35 17.77
C VAL A 8 6.82 10.84 18.06
N SER A 9 7.38 11.33 19.16
CA SER A 9 7.35 12.75 19.51
C SER A 9 8.08 13.62 18.47
N ALA A 10 9.25 13.19 17.99
CA ALA A 10 9.98 13.92 16.96
C ALA A 10 9.17 14.02 15.65
N VAL A 11 8.56 12.92 15.21
CA VAL A 11 7.67 12.89 14.04
C VAL A 11 6.49 13.85 14.20
N ARG A 12 5.75 13.75 15.31
CA ARG A 12 4.57 14.58 15.57
C ARG A 12 4.92 16.07 15.65
N ASN A 13 5.96 16.41 16.42
CA ASN A 13 6.42 17.80 16.55
C ASN A 13 6.91 18.36 15.21
N GLY A 14 7.65 17.56 14.44
CA GLY A 14 8.11 17.94 13.11
C GLY A 14 6.96 18.21 12.15
N LEU A 15 5.96 17.33 12.13
CA LEU A 15 4.77 17.49 11.28
C LEU A 15 3.96 18.73 11.69
N ALA A 16 3.76 18.94 13.00
CA ALA A 16 3.07 20.12 13.52
C ALA A 16 3.80 21.42 13.16
N GLY A 17 5.13 21.43 13.19
CA GLY A 17 5.95 22.58 12.77
C GLY A 17 5.84 22.93 11.28
N LEU A 18 5.35 22.00 10.43
CA LEU A 18 5.11 22.23 9.00
C LEU A 18 3.63 22.38 8.64
N ALA A 19 2.74 22.49 9.64
CA ALA A 19 1.31 22.54 9.40
C ALA A 19 0.90 23.76 8.55
N ASP A 20 -0.01 23.52 7.60
CA ASP A 20 -0.57 24.49 6.67
C ASP A 20 -2.08 24.26 6.58
N THR A 21 -2.85 25.12 7.25
CA THR A 21 -4.32 24.98 7.34
C THR A 21 -5.00 25.12 5.98
N GLY A 22 -4.44 25.91 5.05
CA GLY A 22 -4.96 26.05 3.69
C GLY A 22 -4.83 24.75 2.90
N LYS A 23 -3.67 24.10 2.97
CA LYS A 23 -3.46 22.78 2.35
C LYS A 23 -4.24 21.67 3.07
N ALA A 24 -4.36 21.73 4.39
CA ALA A 24 -5.07 20.73 5.18
C ALA A 24 -6.51 20.54 4.69
N THR A 25 -7.27 21.62 4.47
CA THR A 25 -8.65 21.55 3.98
C THR A 25 -8.74 20.91 2.59
N ALA A 26 -7.83 21.29 1.68
CA ALA A 26 -7.80 20.74 0.32
C ALA A 26 -7.47 19.24 0.33
N MET A 27 -6.45 18.84 1.11
CA MET A 27 -6.02 17.44 1.24
C MET A 27 -7.12 16.57 1.87
N ARG A 28 -7.78 17.06 2.92
CA ARG A 28 -8.89 16.37 3.57
C ARG A 28 -10.07 16.15 2.62
N THR A 29 -10.45 17.19 1.88
CA THR A 29 -11.53 17.12 0.89
C THR A 29 -11.21 16.11 -0.21
N TYR A 30 -10.00 16.16 -0.76
CA TYR A 30 -9.56 15.24 -1.80
C TYR A 30 -9.62 13.78 -1.35
N MET A 31 -9.14 13.50 -0.13
CA MET A 31 -9.16 12.15 0.44
C MET A 31 -10.51 11.72 1.02
N LYS A 32 -11.50 12.62 1.07
CA LYS A 32 -12.78 12.38 1.79
C LYS A 32 -12.53 11.85 3.21
N SER A 33 -11.51 12.39 3.87
CA SER A 33 -10.96 11.84 5.11
C SER A 33 -11.74 12.34 6.32
N GLU A 34 -12.18 11.42 7.18
CA GLU A 34 -12.72 11.77 8.50
C GLU A 34 -11.62 12.38 9.38
N MET A 35 -10.46 11.70 9.41
CA MET A 35 -9.24 12.15 10.10
C MET A 35 -8.75 13.50 9.54
N PRO A 36 -8.37 14.46 10.39
CA PRO A 36 -7.83 15.74 9.96
C PRO A 36 -6.47 15.59 9.30
N PHE A 37 -6.07 16.63 8.59
CA PHE A 37 -4.74 16.79 8.03
C PHE A 37 -4.04 17.97 8.69
N LEU A 38 -2.72 17.90 8.78
CA LEU A 38 -1.87 19.05 9.09
C LEU A 38 -1.61 19.91 7.84
N GLY A 39 -1.80 19.37 6.64
CA GLY A 39 -1.54 20.08 5.38
C GLY A 39 -0.11 19.89 4.86
N VAL A 40 0.57 18.82 5.29
CA VAL A 40 1.98 18.57 4.93
C VAL A 40 2.06 17.68 3.69
N PRO A 41 2.40 18.24 2.51
CA PRO A 41 2.46 17.45 1.28
C PRO A 41 3.65 16.47 1.30
N LYS A 42 3.55 15.39 0.50
CA LYS A 42 4.55 14.31 0.46
C LYS A 42 6.01 14.80 0.35
N PRO A 43 6.40 15.75 -0.53
CA PRO A 43 7.79 16.20 -0.61
C PRO A 43 8.30 16.82 0.70
N ALA A 44 7.50 17.67 1.35
CA ALA A 44 7.85 18.30 2.62
C ALA A 44 7.90 17.25 3.75
N ARG A 45 6.92 16.36 3.80
CA ARG A 45 6.89 15.25 4.76
C ARG A 45 8.12 14.35 4.62
N SER A 46 8.45 13.90 3.41
CA SER A 46 9.61 13.03 3.19
C SER A 46 10.93 13.73 3.53
N ALA A 47 11.06 15.03 3.24
CA ALA A 47 12.22 15.82 3.63
C ALA A 47 12.37 15.95 5.16
N LEU A 48 11.26 16.06 5.88
CA LEU A 48 11.21 16.10 7.34
C LEU A 48 11.54 14.74 7.98
N LEU A 49 10.88 13.67 7.53
CA LEU A 49 10.95 12.37 8.18
C LEU A 49 12.31 11.69 8.02
N LYS A 50 12.99 11.92 6.89
CA LYS A 50 14.29 11.30 6.59
C LYS A 50 15.37 11.54 7.66
N PRO A 51 15.66 12.79 8.08
CA PRO A 51 16.61 13.02 9.18
C PRO A 51 16.10 12.48 10.52
N ILE A 52 14.81 12.60 10.83
CA ILE A 52 14.23 12.09 12.09
C ILE A 52 14.45 10.58 12.23
N PHE A 53 14.18 9.81 11.18
CA PHE A 53 14.38 8.35 11.22
C PHE A 53 15.85 7.94 11.33
N ALA A 54 16.78 8.80 10.90
CA ALA A 54 18.20 8.56 11.04
C ALA A 54 18.71 8.90 12.46
N GLU A 55 18.22 9.97 13.07
CA GLU A 55 18.59 10.40 14.42
C GLU A 55 17.97 9.52 15.50
N HIS A 56 16.73 9.06 15.30
CA HIS A 56 15.98 8.23 16.24
C HIS A 56 15.92 6.77 15.77
N SER A 57 17.07 6.15 15.50
CA SER A 57 17.13 4.75 15.05
C SER A 57 16.57 3.78 16.09
N LEU A 58 15.79 2.80 15.63
CA LEU A 58 15.20 1.76 16.47
C LEU A 58 16.16 0.55 16.51
N PRO A 59 16.58 0.07 17.68
CA PRO A 59 17.65 -0.92 17.81
C PRO A 59 17.24 -2.35 17.43
N ASP A 60 15.95 -2.66 17.45
CA ASP A 60 15.43 -4.01 17.28
C ASP A 60 14.04 -4.00 16.61
N GLU A 61 13.63 -5.17 16.13
CA GLU A 61 12.35 -5.34 15.45
C GLU A 61 11.16 -5.03 16.36
N VAL A 62 11.27 -5.32 17.66
CA VAL A 62 10.22 -5.07 18.65
C VAL A 62 9.94 -3.58 18.76
N SER A 63 10.97 -2.76 18.92
CA SER A 63 10.86 -1.30 18.99
C SER A 63 10.46 -0.68 17.65
N PHE A 64 10.89 -1.26 16.52
CA PHE A 64 10.42 -0.88 15.19
C PHE A 64 8.93 -1.11 15.00
N SER A 65 8.47 -2.33 15.22
CA SER A 65 7.06 -2.69 15.11
C SER A 65 6.21 -1.91 16.10
N ALA A 66 6.70 -1.64 17.31
CA ALA A 66 6.04 -0.78 18.27
C ALA A 66 5.89 0.67 17.76
N ALA A 67 6.95 1.26 17.21
CA ALA A 67 6.90 2.63 16.69
C ALA A 67 5.94 2.78 15.49
N VAL A 68 5.97 1.84 14.55
CA VAL A 68 5.03 1.82 13.41
C VAL A 68 3.59 1.71 13.93
N ARG A 69 3.31 0.80 14.87
CA ARG A 69 1.97 0.65 15.48
C ARG A 69 1.53 1.89 16.23
N THR A 70 2.40 2.52 17.01
CA THR A 70 2.08 3.75 17.74
C THR A 70 1.73 4.88 16.78
N LEU A 71 2.57 5.15 15.77
CA LEU A 71 2.29 6.17 14.75
C LEU A 71 0.98 5.87 13.98
N TRP A 72 0.60 4.60 13.84
CA TRP A 72 -0.58 4.20 13.10
C TRP A 72 -1.88 4.29 13.91
N ARG A 73 -1.89 3.66 15.10
CA ARG A 73 -3.07 3.51 15.97
C ARG A 73 -3.42 4.79 16.69
N GLU A 74 -2.40 5.54 17.11
CA GLU A 74 -2.57 6.79 17.87
C GLU A 74 -2.50 8.03 16.96
N ALA A 75 -2.59 7.86 15.64
CA ALA A 75 -2.58 8.99 14.71
C ALA A 75 -3.75 9.93 14.97
N GLU A 76 -3.46 11.19 15.23
CA GLU A 76 -4.47 12.24 15.29
C GLU A 76 -4.66 12.88 13.91
N PHE A 77 -3.57 12.96 13.13
CA PHE A 77 -3.57 13.48 11.77
C PHE A 77 -3.17 12.43 10.73
N ARG A 78 -3.73 12.56 9.51
CA ARG A 78 -3.50 11.59 8.42
C ARG A 78 -2.01 11.44 8.08
N GLU A 79 -1.23 12.52 8.22
CA GLU A 79 0.20 12.50 7.97
C GLU A 79 1.01 11.64 8.93
N GLU A 80 0.50 11.35 10.13
CA GLU A 80 1.15 10.42 11.08
C GLU A 80 1.07 8.97 10.59
N ARG A 81 -0.08 8.57 10.02
CA ARG A 81 -0.20 7.26 9.36
C ARG A 81 0.68 7.15 8.11
N TYR A 82 0.85 8.24 7.35
CA TYR A 82 1.86 8.26 6.29
C TYR A 82 3.27 8.11 6.86
N ALA A 83 3.57 8.72 8.01
CA ALA A 83 4.86 8.55 8.66
C ALA A 83 5.08 7.10 9.13
N ALA A 84 4.04 6.41 9.61
CA ALA A 84 4.11 4.97 9.92
C ALA A 84 4.45 4.13 8.67
N ILE A 85 3.83 4.42 7.52
CA ILE A 85 4.13 3.75 6.25
C ILE A 85 5.55 4.08 5.77
N ASP A 86 5.97 5.34 5.84
CA ASP A 86 7.31 5.78 5.45
C ASP A 86 8.37 5.12 6.34
N LEU A 87 8.12 5.01 7.67
CA LEU A 87 8.97 4.32 8.63
C LEU A 87 9.07 2.83 8.32
N SER A 88 7.94 2.17 8.03
CA SER A 88 7.91 0.72 7.77
C SER A 88 8.67 0.30 6.51
N GLY A 89 9.01 1.25 5.62
CA GLY A 89 9.86 1.02 4.45
C GLY A 89 11.23 1.66 4.52
N HIS A 90 11.61 2.17 5.69
CA HIS A 90 12.90 2.79 5.85
C HIS A 90 14.02 1.74 5.70
N ARG A 91 15.03 2.04 4.89
CA ARG A 91 16.10 1.10 4.50
C ARG A 91 16.85 0.45 5.66
N ALA A 92 16.91 1.11 6.82
CA ALA A 92 17.57 0.58 8.01
C ALA A 92 16.87 -0.67 8.56
N TYR A 93 15.58 -0.84 8.25
CA TYR A 93 14.73 -1.92 8.76
C TYR A 93 14.44 -2.98 7.68
N ALA A 94 15.13 -2.90 6.54
CA ALA A 94 15.05 -3.91 5.48
C ALA A 94 15.36 -5.35 5.96
N PRO A 95 16.28 -5.59 6.92
CA PRO A 95 16.54 -6.94 7.42
C PRO A 95 15.37 -7.61 8.15
N TRP A 96 14.35 -6.86 8.57
CA TRP A 96 13.16 -7.38 9.27
C TRP A 96 11.95 -7.52 8.34
N GLN A 97 12.11 -7.30 7.03
CA GLN A 97 11.01 -7.33 6.06
C GLN A 97 10.72 -8.75 5.58
N ASP A 98 10.12 -9.57 6.44
CA ASP A 98 9.70 -10.95 6.18
C ASP A 98 8.18 -11.14 6.40
N SER A 99 7.71 -12.38 6.27
CA SER A 99 6.29 -12.73 6.44
C SER A 99 5.75 -12.51 7.87
N GLU A 100 6.59 -12.40 8.91
CA GLU A 100 6.12 -12.17 10.28
C GLU A 100 5.51 -10.76 10.43
N LEU A 101 6.03 -9.78 9.67
CA LEU A 101 5.46 -8.43 9.62
C LEU A 101 4.13 -8.35 8.87
N LEU A 102 3.65 -9.42 8.22
CA LEU A 102 2.36 -9.40 7.55
C LEU A 102 1.21 -9.08 8.51
N VAL A 103 1.29 -9.50 9.77
CA VAL A 103 0.29 -9.16 10.80
C VAL A 103 0.20 -7.64 10.99
N LEU A 104 1.33 -6.94 10.96
CA LEU A 104 1.36 -5.47 11.03
C LEU A 104 0.79 -4.84 9.75
N TYR A 105 1.17 -5.34 8.58
CA TYR A 105 0.70 -4.79 7.31
C TYR A 105 -0.78 -5.03 7.06
N GLU A 106 -1.30 -6.19 7.45
CA GLU A 106 -2.72 -6.50 7.42
C GLU A 106 -3.51 -5.52 8.29
N GLU A 107 -3.06 -5.25 9.52
CA GLU A 107 -3.69 -4.25 10.38
C GLU A 107 -3.76 -2.89 9.67
N MET A 108 -2.67 -2.46 9.05
CA MET A 108 -2.62 -1.19 8.31
C MET A 108 -3.54 -1.19 7.09
N ILE A 109 -3.66 -2.32 6.39
CA ILE A 109 -4.56 -2.47 5.24
C ILE A 109 -6.01 -2.33 5.68
N VAL A 110 -6.42 -3.11 6.68
CA VAL A 110 -7.82 -3.21 7.11
C VAL A 110 -8.27 -1.97 7.87
N THR A 111 -7.44 -1.42 8.77
CA THR A 111 -7.81 -0.22 9.56
C THR A 111 -7.50 1.10 8.84
N GLY A 112 -6.68 1.05 7.78
CA GLY A 112 -6.41 2.19 6.90
C GLY A 112 -7.54 2.40 5.91
N ALA A 113 -8.08 1.31 5.38
CA ALA A 113 -9.28 1.22 4.56
C ALA A 113 -9.48 2.33 3.51
N TRP A 114 -8.38 2.80 2.92
CA TRP A 114 -8.36 3.79 1.85
C TRP A 114 -7.17 3.55 0.92
N TRP A 115 -7.33 3.90 -0.35
CA TRP A 115 -6.42 3.50 -1.42
C TRP A 115 -5.00 4.03 -1.24
N ASP A 116 -4.83 5.22 -0.69
CA ASP A 116 -3.52 5.86 -0.49
C ASP A 116 -2.63 5.09 0.49
N TYR A 117 -3.22 4.53 1.55
CA TYR A 117 -2.53 3.67 2.49
C TYR A 117 -2.34 2.26 1.95
N VAL A 118 -3.44 1.66 1.48
CA VAL A 118 -3.46 0.25 1.08
C VAL A 118 -2.55 0.03 -0.12
N ASP A 119 -2.55 0.92 -1.10
CA ASP A 119 -1.72 0.75 -2.31
C ASP A 119 -0.24 0.79 -1.98
N GLU A 120 0.20 1.70 -1.10
CA GLU A 120 1.60 1.80 -0.71
C GLU A 120 2.03 0.54 0.08
N VAL A 121 1.22 0.08 1.04
CA VAL A 121 1.52 -1.14 1.82
C VAL A 121 1.51 -2.39 0.93
N ALA A 122 0.49 -2.56 0.08
CA ALA A 122 0.36 -3.70 -0.82
C ALA A 122 1.56 -3.81 -1.78
N ILE A 123 1.93 -2.71 -2.42
CA ILE A 123 2.93 -2.71 -3.50
C ILE A 123 4.35 -2.67 -2.94
N ARG A 124 4.58 -1.94 -1.84
CA ARG A 124 5.93 -1.65 -1.32
C ARG A 124 6.30 -2.43 -0.08
N ARG A 125 5.37 -3.16 0.56
CA ARG A 125 5.66 -4.08 1.68
C ARG A 125 5.28 -5.50 1.32
N VAL A 126 3.99 -5.76 1.08
CA VAL A 126 3.49 -7.12 0.80
C VAL A 126 4.10 -7.70 -0.48
N GLY A 127 4.17 -6.93 -1.57
CA GLY A 127 4.77 -7.37 -2.83
C GLY A 127 6.23 -7.81 -2.73
N PRO A 128 7.13 -7.04 -2.11
CA PRO A 128 8.49 -7.48 -1.81
C PRO A 128 8.58 -8.77 -0.99
N ILE A 129 7.79 -8.88 0.09
CA ILE A 129 7.78 -10.06 0.96
C ILE A 129 7.28 -11.29 0.19
N LEU A 130 6.21 -11.15 -0.60
CA LEU A 130 5.72 -12.21 -1.49
C LEU A 130 6.79 -12.76 -2.43
N ARG A 131 7.64 -11.87 -2.98
CA ARG A 131 8.73 -12.31 -3.87
C ARG A 131 9.90 -12.94 -3.15
N ALA A 132 10.11 -12.60 -1.87
CA ALA A 132 11.16 -13.18 -1.06
C ALA A 132 10.75 -14.54 -0.48
N GLU A 133 9.47 -14.69 -0.11
CA GLU A 133 8.91 -15.87 0.55
C GLU A 133 7.61 -16.35 -0.12
N PRO A 134 7.67 -16.77 -1.40
CA PRO A 134 6.47 -17.14 -2.15
C PRO A 134 5.73 -18.33 -1.53
N GLU A 135 6.44 -19.31 -0.96
CA GLU A 135 5.84 -20.50 -0.34
C GLU A 135 4.90 -20.14 0.83
N THR A 136 5.26 -19.13 1.62
CA THR A 136 4.45 -18.64 2.75
C THR A 136 3.36 -17.67 2.26
N MET A 137 3.73 -16.74 1.38
CA MET A 137 2.88 -15.60 1.05
C MET A 137 1.85 -15.89 -0.03
N LEU A 138 2.12 -16.80 -0.97
CA LEU A 138 1.18 -17.11 -2.05
C LEU A 138 -0.15 -17.68 -1.54
N PRO A 139 -0.18 -18.68 -0.62
CA PRO A 139 -1.44 -19.15 -0.04
C PRO A 139 -2.23 -18.03 0.63
N LEU A 140 -1.55 -17.12 1.33
CA LEU A 140 -2.19 -16.00 2.02
C LEU A 140 -2.79 -14.97 1.05
N MET A 141 -2.09 -14.62 -0.03
CA MET A 141 -2.63 -13.73 -1.06
C MET A 141 -3.82 -14.36 -1.78
N LEU A 142 -3.81 -15.68 -1.98
CA LEU A 142 -4.95 -16.41 -2.52
C LEU A 142 -6.13 -16.42 -1.55
N THR A 143 -5.92 -16.56 -0.24
CA THR A 143 -6.98 -16.39 0.75
C THR A 143 -7.53 -14.96 0.71
N TRP A 144 -6.67 -13.95 0.70
CA TRP A 144 -7.07 -12.55 0.64
C TRP A 144 -7.85 -12.18 -0.62
N ALA A 145 -7.62 -12.87 -1.74
CA ALA A 145 -8.37 -12.65 -2.97
C ALA A 145 -9.88 -12.93 -2.84
N TYR A 146 -10.29 -13.76 -1.90
CA TYR A 146 -11.70 -14.12 -1.62
C TYR A 146 -12.23 -13.56 -0.29
N ASP A 147 -11.47 -12.71 0.39
CA ASP A 147 -11.83 -12.21 1.72
C ASP A 147 -13.06 -11.27 1.71
N GLU A 148 -13.80 -11.21 2.80
CA GLU A 148 -14.92 -10.27 2.91
C GLU A 148 -14.45 -8.81 2.88
N ASP A 149 -13.24 -8.54 3.40
CA ASP A 149 -12.63 -7.21 3.37
C ASP A 149 -12.12 -6.87 1.96
N ARG A 150 -12.69 -5.80 1.40
CA ARG A 150 -12.33 -5.34 0.04
C ARG A 150 -10.87 -4.88 -0.09
N TRP A 151 -10.22 -4.45 0.99
CA TRP A 151 -8.85 -3.93 0.96
C TRP A 151 -7.81 -5.05 1.01
N ARG A 152 -8.11 -6.17 1.68
CA ARG A 152 -7.38 -7.43 1.49
C ARG A 152 -7.49 -7.93 0.05
N ARG A 153 -8.71 -7.98 -0.51
CA ARG A 153 -8.93 -8.35 -1.91
C ARG A 153 -8.16 -7.45 -2.88
N ARG A 154 -8.25 -6.13 -2.68
CA ARG A 154 -7.46 -5.16 -3.46
C ARG A 154 -5.96 -5.43 -3.33
N THR A 155 -5.47 -5.72 -2.12
CA THR A 155 -4.05 -6.02 -1.89
C THR A 155 -3.61 -7.24 -2.70
N ALA A 156 -4.37 -8.34 -2.67
CA ALA A 156 -4.08 -9.51 -3.49
C ALA A 156 -3.97 -9.18 -4.98
N VAL A 157 -4.88 -8.33 -5.50
CA VAL A 157 -4.88 -7.89 -6.90
C VAL A 157 -3.65 -7.03 -7.26
N ILE A 158 -3.22 -6.12 -6.38
CA ILE A 158 -2.20 -5.11 -6.72
C ILE A 158 -0.81 -5.38 -6.15
N CYS A 159 -0.62 -6.36 -5.26
CA CYS A 159 0.66 -6.62 -4.60
C CYS A 159 1.83 -6.86 -5.57
N GLN A 160 1.53 -7.34 -6.78
CA GLN A 160 2.50 -7.61 -7.83
C GLN A 160 2.80 -6.41 -8.75
N VAL A 161 2.16 -5.25 -8.54
CA VAL A 161 2.42 -4.04 -9.34
C VAL A 161 3.92 -3.68 -9.27
N GLY A 162 4.55 -3.54 -10.43
CA GLY A 162 5.98 -3.25 -10.55
C GLY A 162 6.91 -4.47 -10.43
N ALA A 163 6.39 -5.70 -10.31
CA ALA A 163 7.18 -6.93 -10.33
C ALA A 163 7.81 -7.24 -11.71
N LYS A 164 7.24 -6.68 -12.80
CA LYS A 164 7.70 -6.84 -14.19
C LYS A 164 7.77 -8.33 -14.58
N GLY A 165 8.91 -8.82 -15.07
CA GLY A 165 9.11 -10.23 -15.42
C GLY A 165 9.06 -11.21 -14.24
N ARG A 166 8.91 -10.71 -13.00
CA ARG A 166 8.69 -11.54 -11.79
C ARG A 166 7.22 -11.62 -11.37
N THR A 167 6.29 -11.12 -12.18
CA THR A 167 4.86 -11.29 -11.92
C THR A 167 4.49 -12.77 -12.06
N ASP A 168 3.89 -13.33 -11.01
CA ASP A 168 3.19 -14.60 -11.06
C ASP A 168 1.82 -14.39 -11.72
N THR A 169 1.70 -14.87 -12.96
CA THR A 169 0.47 -14.75 -13.74
C THR A 169 -0.66 -15.63 -13.22
N ASP A 170 -0.37 -16.73 -12.50
CA ASP A 170 -1.41 -17.57 -11.89
C ASP A 170 -2.06 -16.80 -10.74
N LEU A 171 -1.26 -16.25 -9.82
CA LEU A 171 -1.78 -15.41 -8.75
C LEU A 171 -2.55 -14.20 -9.29
N LEU A 172 -2.02 -13.51 -10.30
CA LEU A 172 -2.71 -12.37 -10.92
C LEU A 172 -4.05 -12.80 -11.52
N THR A 173 -4.09 -13.91 -12.26
CA THR A 173 -5.32 -14.46 -12.85
C THR A 173 -6.34 -14.76 -11.78
N ARG A 174 -5.98 -15.55 -10.78
CA ARG A 174 -6.89 -15.98 -9.70
C ARG A 174 -7.39 -14.81 -8.87
N ALA A 175 -6.54 -13.83 -8.56
CA ALA A 175 -6.94 -12.64 -7.82
C ALA A 175 -7.94 -11.77 -8.63
N VAL A 176 -7.76 -11.67 -9.95
CA VAL A 176 -8.70 -10.95 -10.83
C VAL A 176 -10.01 -11.70 -11.00
N GLU A 177 -9.97 -13.00 -11.26
CA GLU A 177 -11.16 -13.86 -11.43
C GLU A 177 -12.02 -13.88 -10.16
N ALA A 178 -11.41 -14.00 -8.98
CA ALA A 178 -12.11 -13.95 -7.70
C ALA A 178 -12.91 -12.64 -7.49
N ASN A 179 -12.55 -11.57 -8.20
CA ASN A 179 -13.06 -10.22 -8.01
C ASN A 179 -13.72 -9.64 -9.27
N ILE A 180 -13.92 -10.44 -10.32
CA ILE A 180 -14.32 -9.96 -11.65
C ILE A 180 -15.73 -9.34 -11.65
N ASP A 181 -16.63 -9.90 -10.84
CA ASP A 181 -18.03 -9.49 -10.74
C ASP A 181 -18.29 -8.39 -9.70
N ASP A 182 -17.29 -8.06 -8.87
CA ASP A 182 -17.44 -7.06 -7.82
C ASP A 182 -17.73 -5.68 -8.44
N LYS A 183 -18.60 -4.91 -7.78
CA LYS A 183 -19.06 -3.59 -8.24
C LYS A 183 -18.28 -2.42 -7.62
N ASP A 184 -17.43 -2.66 -6.63
CA ASP A 184 -16.62 -1.67 -5.95
C ASP A 184 -15.67 -0.98 -6.95
N PHE A 185 -15.70 0.35 -6.91
CA PHE A 185 -14.93 1.19 -7.82
C PHE A 185 -13.43 1.00 -7.63
N PHE A 186 -12.95 0.94 -6.39
CA PHE A 186 -11.52 0.82 -6.11
C PHE A 186 -11.01 -0.53 -6.58
N LEU A 187 -11.72 -1.61 -6.28
CA LEU A 187 -11.32 -2.94 -6.70
C LEU A 187 -11.23 -3.07 -8.24
N ARG A 188 -12.23 -2.56 -8.97
CA ARG A 188 -12.19 -2.50 -10.46
C ARG A 188 -11.02 -1.67 -10.99
N LYS A 189 -10.75 -0.51 -10.38
CA LYS A 189 -9.56 0.29 -10.70
C LYS A 189 -8.27 -0.47 -10.40
N GLY A 190 -8.22 -1.24 -9.32
CA GLY A 190 -7.09 -2.10 -8.94
C GLY A 190 -6.80 -3.16 -9.98
N ILE A 191 -7.83 -3.90 -10.42
CA ILE A 191 -7.72 -4.91 -11.50
C ILE A 191 -7.15 -4.28 -12.78
N GLY A 192 -7.76 -3.18 -13.23
CA GLY A 192 -7.31 -2.49 -14.43
C GLY A 192 -5.88 -1.97 -14.31
N TRP A 193 -5.49 -1.49 -13.13
CA TRP A 193 -4.12 -1.01 -12.87
C TRP A 193 -3.10 -2.14 -12.85
N ALA A 194 -3.38 -3.26 -12.16
CA ALA A 194 -2.49 -4.43 -12.14
C ALA A 194 -2.21 -4.96 -13.55
N LEU A 195 -3.26 -5.13 -14.35
CA LEU A 195 -3.15 -5.53 -15.75
C LEU A 195 -2.39 -4.49 -16.59
N ARG A 196 -2.68 -3.20 -16.44
CA ARG A 196 -1.96 -2.13 -17.16
C ARG A 196 -0.48 -2.11 -16.81
N GLU A 197 -0.12 -2.31 -15.55
CA GLU A 197 1.29 -2.34 -15.15
C GLU A 197 2.01 -3.55 -15.72
N TYR A 198 1.36 -4.72 -15.72
CA TYR A 198 1.95 -5.91 -16.32
C TYR A 198 2.06 -5.81 -17.85
N ALA A 199 1.14 -5.10 -18.50
CA ALA A 199 1.18 -4.83 -19.94
C ALA A 199 2.44 -4.09 -20.42
N LYS A 200 3.13 -3.38 -19.52
CA LYS A 200 4.44 -2.75 -19.83
C LYS A 200 5.55 -3.79 -20.01
N THR A 201 5.34 -5.03 -19.55
CA THR A 201 6.27 -6.15 -19.66
C THR A 201 5.75 -7.16 -20.66
N GLU A 202 4.52 -7.66 -20.49
CA GLU A 202 3.90 -8.70 -21.32
C GLU A 202 2.58 -8.19 -21.94
N PRO A 203 2.64 -7.31 -22.96
CA PRO A 203 1.46 -6.69 -23.56
C PRO A 203 0.51 -7.69 -24.22
N ASP A 204 1.04 -8.71 -24.89
CA ASP A 204 0.24 -9.72 -25.59
C ASP A 204 -0.49 -10.65 -24.62
N TRP A 205 0.16 -10.99 -23.50
CA TRP A 205 -0.51 -11.71 -22.42
C TRP A 205 -1.72 -10.94 -21.90
N VAL A 206 -1.57 -9.62 -21.65
CA VAL A 206 -2.68 -8.79 -21.16
C VAL A 206 -3.80 -8.66 -22.19
N ARG A 207 -3.48 -8.53 -23.49
CA ARG A 207 -4.50 -8.54 -24.56
C ARG A 207 -5.29 -9.85 -24.56
N ALA A 208 -4.59 -10.98 -24.53
CA ALA A 208 -5.20 -12.31 -24.51
C ALA A 208 -6.06 -12.51 -23.26
N PHE A 209 -5.54 -12.14 -22.09
CA PHE A 209 -6.27 -12.19 -20.82
C PHE A 209 -7.57 -11.38 -20.89
N VAL A 210 -7.49 -10.11 -21.33
CA VAL A 210 -8.66 -9.22 -21.42
C VAL A 210 -9.68 -9.69 -22.46
N ALA A 211 -9.23 -10.32 -23.55
CA ALA A 211 -10.11 -10.93 -24.55
C ALA A 211 -10.83 -12.18 -24.03
N ALA A 212 -10.12 -13.02 -23.26
CA ALA A 212 -10.65 -14.24 -22.65
C ALA A 212 -11.63 -13.97 -21.49
N HIS A 213 -11.62 -12.76 -20.92
CA HIS A 213 -12.47 -12.38 -19.79
C HIS A 213 -13.51 -11.31 -20.18
N PRO A 214 -14.59 -11.68 -20.90
CA PRO A 214 -15.64 -10.73 -21.29
C PRO A 214 -16.37 -10.11 -20.08
N ALA A 215 -16.40 -10.82 -18.94
CA ALA A 215 -17.01 -10.35 -17.69
C ALA A 215 -16.26 -9.19 -17.01
N LEU A 216 -15.01 -8.89 -17.42
CA LEU A 216 -14.29 -7.72 -16.91
C LEU A 216 -15.12 -6.45 -17.09
N SER A 217 -15.26 -5.68 -16.01
CA SER A 217 -15.95 -4.40 -16.07
C SER A 217 -15.36 -3.49 -17.16
N ASN A 218 -16.20 -2.67 -17.79
CA ASN A 218 -15.77 -1.68 -18.78
C ASN A 218 -14.66 -0.76 -18.25
N LEU A 219 -14.68 -0.47 -16.94
CA LEU A 219 -13.65 0.31 -16.27
C LEU A 219 -12.32 -0.44 -16.25
N SER A 220 -12.31 -1.68 -15.75
CA SER A 220 -11.10 -2.51 -15.68
C SER A 220 -10.48 -2.72 -17.07
N ARG A 221 -11.32 -3.01 -18.08
CA ARG A 221 -10.90 -3.17 -19.48
C ARG A 221 -10.23 -1.93 -20.05
N LYS A 222 -10.88 -0.76 -19.91
CA LYS A 222 -10.33 0.52 -20.40
C LYS A 222 -9.02 0.88 -19.72
N GLU A 223 -8.91 0.66 -18.42
CA GLU A 223 -7.67 0.91 -17.67
C GLU A 223 -6.55 -0.04 -18.12
N ALA A 224 -6.83 -1.34 -18.24
CA ALA A 224 -5.85 -2.36 -18.63
C ALA A 224 -5.25 -2.10 -20.02
N LEU A 225 -6.09 -1.71 -20.99
CA LEU A 225 -5.70 -1.53 -22.40
C LEU A 225 -5.23 -0.11 -22.73
N LYS A 226 -5.18 0.82 -21.76
CA LYS A 226 -4.96 2.26 -21.99
C LYS A 226 -3.73 2.59 -22.84
N HIS A 227 -2.67 1.80 -22.74
CA HIS A 227 -1.39 2.01 -23.46
C HIS A 227 -1.12 0.95 -24.54
N LEU A 228 -2.07 0.05 -24.78
CA LEU A 228 -1.94 -1.01 -25.77
C LEU A 228 -2.65 -0.71 -27.09
N GLY A 229 -3.25 0.49 -27.19
CA GLY A 229 -3.95 0.96 -28.37
C GLY A 229 -3.00 1.24 -29.53
N GLY A 230 -2.99 0.29 -30.46
CA GLY A 230 -3.06 0.50 -31.91
C GLY A 230 -4.41 -0.01 -32.39
#